data_AF-A0AAU5CMG8-F1
#
_entry.id   AF-A0AAU5CMG8-F1
#
_cell.length_a   1.000
_cell.length_b   1.000
_cell.length_c   1.000
_cell.angle_alpha   90.00
_cell.angle_beta   90.00
_cell.angle_gamma   90.00
#
_symmetry.space_group_name_H-M   'P 1'
#
loop_
_entity.id
_entity.type
_entity.pdbx_description
1 polymer ?
#
loop_
_entity_poly.entity_id
_entity_poly.type
_entity_poly.pdbx_seq_one_letter_code
_entity_poly.pdbx_strand_id
1 'polypeptide(L)'
;MTVYIDPPDWPGHGRFWSHLVSDVSFEELHTFAASIGCPPRAFERDHYDVPAARYEDAVRAGARQIGSKELVRRITEAGLRRPKGRPAPG
;
A
#
# COMPACT_ATOMS: atom_id res chain seq x y z
N MET A 1 -9.79 -9.67 6.49
CA MET A 1 -8.88 -9.47 5.35
C MET A 1 -9.21 -8.12 4.77
N THR A 2 -8.25 -7.20 4.86
CA THR A 2 -8.51 -5.79 4.61
C THR A 2 -7.27 -5.15 4.01
N VAL A 3 -7.43 -4.70 2.76
CA VAL A 3 -6.45 -3.85 2.11
C VAL A 3 -6.85 -2.40 2.33
N TYR A 4 -5.88 -1.55 2.63
CA TYR A 4 -6.08 -0.13 2.87
C TYR A 4 -5.32 0.71 1.85
N ILE A 5 -5.90 1.85 1.48
CA ILE A 5 -5.29 2.84 0.57
C ILE A 5 -5.41 4.23 1.18
N ASP A 6 -4.36 5.04 1.04
CA ASP A 6 -4.39 6.46 1.38
C ASP A 6 -4.71 7.36 0.17
N PRO A 7 -5.21 8.60 0.38
CA PRO A 7 -5.45 9.52 -0.72
C PRO A 7 -4.16 9.78 -1.52
N PRO A 8 -4.26 10.05 -2.84
CA PRO A 8 -3.11 10.28 -3.68
C PRO A 8 -2.52 11.68 -3.43
N ASP A 9 -1.93 11.89 -2.25
CA ASP A 9 -1.39 13.18 -1.82
C ASP A 9 0.14 13.26 -1.98
N TRP A 10 0.80 12.14 -2.32
CA TRP A 10 2.26 12.09 -2.41
C TRP A 10 2.75 12.47 -3.82
N PRO A 11 3.49 13.58 -3.99
CA PRO A 11 4.02 13.97 -5.29
C PRO A 11 5.29 13.18 -5.64
N GLY A 12 5.40 12.70 -6.88
CA GLY A 12 6.60 12.04 -7.39
C GLY A 12 6.53 11.77 -8.89
N HIS A 13 7.64 11.88 -9.62
CA HIS A 13 7.69 11.61 -11.07
C HIS A 13 6.59 12.31 -11.89
N GLY A 14 6.26 13.57 -11.55
CA GLY A 14 5.24 14.36 -12.24
C GLY A 14 3.80 13.89 -12.03
N ARG A 15 3.54 13.04 -11.02
CA ARG A 15 2.19 12.56 -10.68
C ARG A 15 2.02 12.45 -9.17
N PHE A 16 0.79 12.18 -8.76
CA PHE A 16 0.46 11.86 -7.37
C PHE A 16 0.33 10.36 -7.14
N TRP A 17 0.63 9.93 -5.92
CA TRP A 17 0.70 8.54 -5.51
C TRP A 17 -0.03 8.31 -4.20
N SER A 18 -0.64 7.14 -4.11
CA SER A 18 -1.18 6.51 -2.91
C SER A 18 -0.31 5.33 -2.51
N HIS A 19 -0.42 4.92 -1.26
CA HIS A 19 0.16 3.73 -0.70
C HIS A 19 -0.95 2.72 -0.40
N LEU A 20 -0.71 1.48 -0.79
CA LEU A 20 -1.61 0.36 -0.59
C LEU A 20 -0.95 -0.67 0.33
N VAL A 21 -1.66 -1.11 1.37
CA VAL A 21 -1.14 -2.07 2.37
C VAL A 21 -2.17 -3.09 2.81
N SER A 22 -1.69 -4.18 3.40
CA SER A 22 -2.48 -5.12 4.20
C SER A 22 -2.03 -5.07 5.66
N ASP A 23 -2.96 -5.28 6.60
CA ASP A 23 -2.66 -5.51 8.02
C ASP A 23 -2.62 -7.01 8.40
N VAL A 24 -2.67 -7.90 7.40
CA VAL A 24 -2.67 -9.36 7.58
C VAL A 24 -1.41 -10.00 7.00
N SER A 25 -1.12 -9.82 5.72
CA SER A 25 0.04 -10.44 5.06
C SER A 25 0.43 -9.75 3.75
N PHE A 26 1.68 -9.94 3.33
CA PHE A 26 2.11 -9.51 2.00
C PHE A 26 1.51 -10.34 0.88
N GLU A 27 1.19 -11.61 1.12
CA GLU A 27 0.52 -12.47 0.12
C GLU A 27 -0.84 -11.90 -0.29
N GLU A 28 -1.65 -11.46 0.68
CA GLU A 28 -2.92 -10.76 0.42
C GLU A 28 -2.66 -9.49 -0.39
N LEU A 29 -1.68 -8.69 0.05
CA LEU A 29 -1.36 -7.43 -0.60
C LEU A 29 -0.92 -7.63 -2.06
N HIS A 30 -0.08 -8.63 -2.33
CA HIS A 30 0.35 -8.99 -3.70
C HIS A 30 -0.84 -9.44 -4.56
N THR A 31 -1.71 -10.28 -4.00
CA THR A 31 -2.91 -10.78 -4.69
C THR A 31 -3.85 -9.63 -5.05
N PHE A 32 -4.11 -8.72 -4.11
CA PHE A 32 -4.94 -7.55 -4.34
C PHE A 32 -4.31 -6.62 -5.37
N ALA A 33 -3.02 -6.30 -5.24
CA ALA A 33 -2.31 -5.42 -6.17
C ALA A 33 -2.33 -5.97 -7.60
N ALA A 34 -2.14 -7.28 -7.77
CA ALA A 34 -2.25 -7.94 -9.08
C ALA A 34 -3.66 -7.79 -9.68
N SER A 35 -4.72 -7.91 -8.86
CA SER A 35 -6.11 -7.79 -9.31
C SER A 35 -6.46 -6.42 -9.90
N ILE A 36 -5.79 -5.36 -9.43
CA ILE A 36 -5.95 -3.99 -9.94
C ILE A 36 -4.89 -3.59 -10.98
N GLY A 37 -4.08 -4.55 -11.43
CA GLY A 37 -3.03 -4.35 -12.44
C GLY A 37 -1.80 -3.57 -11.94
N CYS A 38 -1.55 -3.54 -10.63
CA CYS A 38 -0.31 -2.98 -10.09
C CYS A 38 0.87 -3.95 -10.37
N PRO A 39 1.96 -3.48 -11.00
CA PRO A 39 3.08 -4.35 -11.33
C PRO A 39 3.86 -4.72 -10.06
N PRO A 40 4.46 -5.93 -9.97
CA PRO A 40 5.23 -6.34 -8.79
C PRO A 40 6.36 -5.38 -8.39
N ARG A 41 6.96 -4.70 -9.37
CA ARG A 41 8.02 -3.69 -9.13
C ARG A 41 7.55 -2.43 -8.38
N ALA A 42 6.24 -2.23 -8.23
CA ALA A 42 5.70 -1.12 -7.44
C ALA A 42 5.62 -1.46 -5.94
N PHE A 43 6.02 -2.67 -5.55
CA PHE A 43 6.13 -3.06 -4.15
C PHE A 43 7.41 -2.52 -3.52
N GLU A 44 7.26 -1.70 -2.49
CA GLU A 44 8.33 -1.05 -1.75
C GLU A 44 8.42 -1.62 -0.33
N ARG A 45 8.83 -2.90 -0.24
CA ARG A 45 9.13 -3.66 1.00
C ARG A 45 7.95 -4.00 1.89
N ASP A 46 6.96 -3.12 2.02
CA ASP A 46 5.77 -3.33 2.85
C ASP A 46 4.48 -2.70 2.32
N HIS A 47 4.54 -1.99 1.20
CA HIS A 47 3.40 -1.35 0.55
C HIS A 47 3.57 -1.37 -0.97
N TYR A 48 2.49 -1.10 -1.70
CA TYR A 48 2.55 -0.75 -3.11
C TYR A 48 2.36 0.75 -3.31
N ASP A 49 3.16 1.33 -4.20
CA ASP A 49 2.91 2.66 -4.75
C ASP A 49 1.88 2.58 -5.87
N VAL A 50 0.75 3.25 -5.67
CA VAL A 50 -0.39 3.26 -6.60
C VAL A 50 -0.50 4.66 -7.20
N PRO A 51 -0.42 4.83 -8.53
CA PRO A 51 -0.60 6.14 -9.14
C PRO A 51 -2.05 6.62 -8.95
N ALA A 52 -2.25 7.93 -8.81
CA ALA A 52 -3.57 8.54 -8.58
C ALA A 52 -4.66 8.05 -9.55
N ALA A 53 -4.30 7.79 -10.81
CA ALA A 53 -5.22 7.27 -11.83
C ALA A 53 -5.82 5.89 -11.51
N ARG A 54 -5.19 5.11 -10.62
CA ARG A 54 -5.65 3.77 -10.16
C ARG A 54 -6.27 3.79 -8.77
N TYR A 55 -6.31 4.94 -8.10
CA TYR A 55 -6.87 5.06 -6.75
C TYR A 55 -8.32 4.55 -6.71
N GLU A 56 -9.15 5.04 -7.64
CA GLU A 56 -10.56 4.63 -7.74
C GLU A 56 -10.73 3.14 -8.05
N ASP A 57 -9.81 2.55 -8.81
CA ASP A 57 -9.86 1.11 -9.10
C ASP A 57 -9.56 0.27 -7.85
N ALA A 58 -8.61 0.71 -7.02
CA ALA A 58 -8.34 0.09 -5.72
C ALA A 58 -9.56 0.18 -4.80
N VAL A 59 -10.22 1.35 -4.73
CA VAL A 59 -11.43 1.53 -3.93
C VAL A 59 -12.56 0.63 -4.42
N ARG A 60 -12.79 0.56 -5.74
CA ARG A 60 -13.80 -0.32 -6.35
C ARG A 60 -13.52 -1.80 -6.12
N ALA A 61 -12.24 -2.19 -6.08
CA ALA A 61 -11.80 -3.54 -5.76
C ALA A 61 -11.94 -3.89 -4.26
N GLY A 62 -12.31 -2.92 -3.41
CA GLY A 62 -12.59 -3.14 -1.99
C GLY A 62 -11.51 -2.62 -1.04
N ALA A 63 -10.53 -1.86 -1.52
CA ALA A 63 -9.58 -1.20 -0.63
C ALA A 63 -10.29 -0.14 0.24
N ARG A 64 -10.02 -0.18 1.55
CA ARG A 64 -10.57 0.79 2.50
C ARG A 64 -9.73 2.06 2.53
N GLN A 65 -10.38 3.18 2.29
CA GLN A 65 -9.76 4.50 2.31
C GLN A 65 -9.46 4.91 3.76
N ILE A 66 -8.20 5.20 4.06
CA ILE A 66 -7.74 5.71 5.37
C ILE A 66 -6.63 6.74 5.17
N GLY A 67 -6.30 7.56 6.17
CA GLY A 67 -5.16 8.46 6.07
C GLY A 67 -3.81 7.75 6.18
N SER A 68 -2.75 8.32 5.59
CA SER A 68 -1.38 7.74 5.61
C SER A 68 -0.87 7.46 7.03
N LYS A 69 -1.23 8.29 8.02
CA LYS A 69 -0.85 8.07 9.44
C LYS A 69 -1.48 6.81 10.02
N GLU A 70 -2.77 6.59 9.73
CA GLU A 70 -3.49 5.39 10.18
C GLU A 70 -2.98 4.15 9.44
N LEU A 71 -2.63 4.30 8.16
CA LEU A 71 -2.03 3.24 7.34
C LEU A 71 -0.72 2.75 7.96
N VAL A 72 0.20 3.67 8.29
CA VAL A 72 1.46 3.34 8.96
C VAL A 72 1.21 2.71 10.34
N ARG A 73 0.22 3.20 11.11
CA ARG A 73 -0.13 2.62 12.41
C ARG A 73 -0.53 1.15 12.27
N ARG A 74 -1.46 0.84 11.34
CA ARG A 74 -1.95 -0.53 11.12
C ARG A 74 -0.86 -1.52 10.75
N ILE A 75 0.00 -1.18 9.78
CA ILE A 75 1.09 -2.10 9.38
C ILE A 75 2.18 -2.23 10.45
N THR A 76 2.31 -1.24 11.33
CA THR A 76 3.22 -1.32 12.49
C THR A 76 2.65 -2.26 13.54
N GLU A 77 1.36 -2.12 13.88
CA GLU A 77 0.65 -3.00 14.81
C GLU A 77 0.59 -4.45 14.29
N ALA A 78 0.49 -4.64 12.98
CA ALA A 78 0.53 -5.94 12.32
C ALA A 78 1.95 -6.56 12.25
N GLY A 79 3.00 -5.83 12.63
CA GLY A 79 4.39 -6.31 12.48
C GLY A 79 4.88 -6.40 11.03
N LEU A 80 4.16 -5.79 10.09
CA LEU A 80 4.46 -5.80 8.64
C LEU A 80 5.30 -4.61 8.19
N ARG A 81 5.47 -3.56 9.00
CA ARG A 81 6.30 -2.40 8.63
C ARG A 81 7.77 -2.81 8.37
N ARG A 82 8.32 -2.39 7.22
CA ARG A 82 9.71 -2.58 6.77
C ARG A 82 10.28 -1.24 6.25
N PRO A 83 10.65 -0.31 7.13
CA PRO A 83 11.10 1.02 6.72
C PRO A 83 12.46 0.98 6.03
N LYS A 84 12.67 1.91 5.08
CA LYS A 84 13.97 2.10 4.42
C LYS A 84 15.04 2.48 5.45
N GLY A 85 16.20 1.82 5.38
CA GLY A 85 17.33 2.08 6.28
C GLY A 85 17.32 1.33 7.62
N ARG A 86 16.27 0.56 7.94
CA ARG A 86 16.26 -0.35 9.10
C ARG A 86 16.51 -1.79 8.63
N PRO A 87 17.48 -2.53 9.22
CA PRO A 87 17.60 -3.96 8.96
C PRO A 87 16.32 -4.67 9.42
N ALA A 88 15.92 -5.73 8.70
CA ALA A 88 14.84 -6.60 9.15
C ALA A 88 15.23 -7.19 10.52
N PRO A 89 14.28 -7.37 11.46
CA PRO A 89 14.55 -8.19 12.64
C PRO A 89 14.98 -9.57 12.14
N GLY A 90 16.16 -10.02 12.59
CA GLY A 90 16.65 -11.38 12.34
C GLY A 90 15.86 -12.41 13.13
#